data_AF-A0A259CZX5-F1
#
_entry.id   AF-A0A259CZX5-F1
#
_cell.length_a   1.000
_cell.length_b   1.000
_cell.length_c   1.000
_cell.angle_alpha   90.00
_cell.angle_beta   90.00
_cell.angle_gamma   90.00
#
_symmetry.space_group_name_H-M   'P 1'
#
loop_
_entity.id
_entity.type
_entity.pdbx_description
1 polymer ?
#
loop_
_entity_poly.entity_id
_entity_poly.type
_entity_poly.pdbx_seq_one_letter_code
_entity_poly.pdbx_strand_id
1 'polypeptide(L)'
;MRDGGFPVDDEDVLETMARMLAAAGETEAASLIRSGRCKFEWDHRDNWNGGTDCYVLRIAIAAENFVAIGDRKTALEGVIVKRLEEAASQFGTDWYSVALSPMIVSMPGRPDLEGGPVSYSVRRAIIDLLRQEDVPWRGELSDVDFLAPVFDLDVMPSHDSRFKTAGQDIWQHRVN
;
A
#
# COMPACT_ATOMS: atom_id res chain seq x y z
N MET A 1 -11.46 -24.61 22.84
CA MET A 1 -10.68 -24.22 21.65
C MET A 1 -9.62 -23.26 22.14
N ARG A 2 -8.33 -23.61 22.06
CA ARG A 2 -7.28 -22.60 22.25
C ARG A 2 -7.39 -21.68 21.02
N ASP A 3 -7.54 -20.38 21.23
CA ASP A 3 -7.37 -19.42 20.16
C ASP A 3 -5.98 -19.68 19.58
N GLY A 4 -5.89 -20.08 18.31
CA GLY A 4 -4.63 -20.32 17.59
C GLY A 4 -3.87 -19.03 17.30
N GLY A 5 -3.93 -18.06 18.23
CA GLY A 5 -3.14 -16.85 18.19
C GLY A 5 -1.73 -17.14 18.63
N PHE A 6 -0.79 -16.39 18.07
CA PHE A 6 0.60 -16.39 18.50
C PHE A 6 0.65 -16.15 20.04
N PRO A 7 1.55 -16.82 20.78
CA PRO A 7 1.51 -16.87 22.24
C PRO A 7 1.80 -15.53 22.94
N VAL A 8 2.19 -14.50 22.20
CA VAL A 8 2.58 -13.16 22.67
C VAL A 8 1.96 -12.11 21.76
N ASP A 9 1.87 -10.86 22.22
CA ASP A 9 1.54 -9.76 21.31
C ASP A 9 2.58 -9.70 20.16
N ASP A 10 2.07 -9.79 18.94
CA ASP A 10 2.86 -9.75 17.71
C ASP A 10 3.79 -8.52 17.71
N GLU A 11 3.33 -7.37 18.19
CA GLU A 11 4.05 -6.09 18.10
C GLU A 11 5.31 -6.05 18.99
N ASP A 12 5.21 -6.58 20.22
CA ASP A 12 6.33 -6.61 21.17
C ASP A 12 7.48 -7.51 20.68
N VAL A 13 7.14 -8.67 20.10
CA VAL A 13 8.13 -9.59 19.54
C VAL A 13 8.79 -8.99 18.31
N LEU A 14 8.01 -8.35 17.42
CA LEU A 14 8.55 -7.70 16.22
C LEU A 14 9.49 -6.54 16.55
N GLU A 15 9.16 -5.70 17.54
CA GLU A 15 10.02 -4.61 17.98
C GLU A 15 11.32 -5.14 18.62
N THR A 16 11.21 -6.20 19.44
CA THR A 16 12.38 -6.86 20.03
C THR A 16 13.30 -7.43 18.95
N MET A 17 12.74 -8.13 17.96
CA MET A 17 13.48 -8.65 16.81
C MET A 17 14.16 -7.54 16.01
N ALA A 18 13.45 -6.44 15.73
CA ALA A 18 14.01 -5.31 14.99
C ALA A 18 15.23 -4.70 15.68
N ARG A 19 15.21 -4.62 17.02
CA ARG A 19 16.34 -4.17 17.84
C ARG A 19 17.49 -5.17 17.82
N MET A 20 17.21 -6.46 17.98
CA MET A 20 18.24 -7.52 17.94
C MET A 20 18.95 -7.56 16.58
N LEU A 21 18.19 -7.49 15.48
CA LEU A 21 18.73 -7.47 14.12
C LEU A 21 19.61 -6.23 13.90
N ALA A 22 19.14 -5.06 14.32
CA ALA A 22 19.92 -3.83 14.21
C ALA A 22 21.24 -3.89 15.02
N ALA A 23 21.18 -4.39 16.26
CA ALA A 23 22.35 -4.55 17.13
C ALA A 23 23.36 -5.57 16.58
N ALA A 24 22.88 -6.57 15.84
CA ALA A 24 23.72 -7.57 15.17
C ALA A 24 24.32 -7.08 13.83
N GLY A 25 24.00 -5.86 13.39
CA GLY A 25 24.44 -5.32 12.09
C GLY A 25 23.60 -5.77 10.89
N GLU A 26 22.54 -6.55 11.11
CA GLU A 26 21.61 -7.07 10.10
C GLU A 26 20.57 -6.02 9.70
N THR A 27 21.08 -4.87 9.23
CA THR A 27 20.28 -3.65 9.02
C THR A 27 19.17 -3.80 7.98
N GLU A 28 19.41 -4.58 6.91
CA GLU A 28 18.40 -4.86 5.88
C GLU A 28 17.23 -5.66 6.46
N ALA A 29 17.50 -6.78 7.13
CA ALA A 29 16.47 -7.59 7.80
C ALA A 29 15.70 -6.78 8.86
N ALA A 30 16.40 -5.96 9.64
CA ALA A 30 15.77 -5.06 10.61
C ALA A 30 14.84 -4.03 9.93
N SER A 31 15.22 -3.52 8.76
CA SER A 31 14.40 -2.59 7.97
C SER A 31 13.15 -3.25 7.42
N LEU A 32 13.22 -4.52 6.99
CA LEU A 32 12.06 -5.27 6.50
C LEU A 32 11.01 -5.48 7.60
N ILE A 33 11.44 -5.77 8.83
CA ILE A 33 10.53 -5.89 9.98
C ILE A 33 9.83 -4.56 10.29
N ARG A 34 10.58 -3.44 10.27
CA ARG A 34 10.02 -2.12 10.62
C ARG A 34 9.13 -1.50 9.55
N SER A 35 9.44 -1.74 8.27
CA SER A 35 8.74 -1.11 7.14
C SER A 35 7.70 -2.03 6.47
N GLY A 36 7.83 -3.34 6.67
CA GLY A 36 6.89 -4.32 6.17
C GLY A 36 5.63 -4.39 7.02
N ARG A 37 4.53 -4.80 6.40
CA ARG A 37 3.34 -5.23 7.16
C ARG A 37 3.59 -6.65 7.65
N CYS A 38 3.88 -6.77 8.93
CA CYS A 38 4.13 -8.04 9.61
C CYS A 38 2.85 -8.60 10.23
N LYS A 39 2.69 -9.93 10.19
CA LYS A 39 1.60 -10.63 10.87
C LYS A 39 2.00 -12.09 11.13
N PHE A 40 1.71 -12.60 12.33
CA PHE A 40 1.81 -14.02 12.60
C PHE A 40 0.53 -14.74 12.15
N GLU A 41 0.69 -15.87 11.48
CA GLU A 41 -0.40 -16.76 11.11
C GLU A 41 -0.07 -18.17 11.61
N TRP A 42 -1.00 -18.79 12.32
CA TRP A 42 -0.92 -20.21 12.63
C TRP A 42 -1.08 -21.02 11.34
N ASP A 43 -0.16 -21.94 11.09
CA ASP A 43 -0.12 -22.75 9.88
C ASP A 43 -0.71 -24.15 10.14
N HIS A 44 -0.07 -24.91 11.02
CA HIS A 44 -0.52 -26.24 11.41
C HIS A 44 0.05 -26.64 12.77
N ARG A 45 -0.37 -27.81 13.27
CA ARG A 45 0.21 -28.44 14.45
C ARG A 45 0.90 -29.73 14.05
N ASP A 46 2.17 -29.87 14.40
CA ASP A 46 2.88 -31.14 14.32
C ASP A 46 2.56 -31.98 15.57
N ASN A 47 2.00 -33.18 15.36
CA ASN A 47 1.60 -34.08 16.44
C ASN A 47 2.60 -35.23 16.67
N TRP A 48 3.73 -35.27 15.95
CA TRP A 48 4.72 -36.34 16.09
C TRP A 48 5.48 -36.24 17.43
N ASN A 49 5.78 -35.03 17.89
CA ASN A 49 6.73 -34.77 18.98
C ASN A 49 6.10 -34.34 20.31
N GLY A 50 4.80 -34.56 20.52
CA GLY A 50 4.08 -34.08 21.70
C GLY A 50 3.24 -32.83 21.47
N GLY A 51 3.16 -32.34 20.23
CA GLY A 51 2.27 -31.26 19.83
C GLY A 51 2.97 -29.91 19.79
N THR A 52 3.62 -29.60 18.68
CA THR A 52 4.25 -28.30 18.41
C THR A 52 3.38 -27.49 17.46
N ASP A 53 3.06 -26.24 17.81
CA ASP A 53 2.36 -25.34 16.91
C ASP A 53 3.38 -24.69 15.94
N CYS A 54 3.01 -24.63 14.67
CA CYS A 54 3.80 -24.03 13.61
C CYS A 54 3.19 -22.68 13.22
N TYR A 55 4.00 -21.62 13.25
CA TYR A 55 3.60 -20.28 12.87
C TYR A 55 4.42 -19.76 11.69
N VAL A 56 3.79 -18.96 10.85
CA VAL A 56 4.42 -18.24 9.74
C VAL A 56 4.34 -16.75 10.02
N LEU A 57 5.51 -16.11 10.18
CA LEU A 57 5.61 -14.65 10.14
C LEU A 57 5.57 -14.20 8.68
N ARG A 58 4.43 -13.65 8.25
CA ARG A 58 4.30 -13.04 6.93
C ARG A 58 4.74 -11.58 6.99
N ILE A 59 5.66 -11.21 6.12
CA ILE A 59 6.15 -9.83 5.99
C ILE A 59 5.85 -9.38 4.57
N ALA A 60 4.81 -8.57 4.42
CA ALA A 60 4.46 -7.96 3.14
C ALA A 60 5.25 -6.65 2.96
N ILE A 61 6.05 -6.56 1.90
CA ILE A 61 6.92 -5.42 1.61
C ILE A 61 6.58 -4.77 0.27
N ALA A 62 6.96 -3.51 0.07
CA ALA A 62 6.76 -2.83 -1.22
C ALA A 62 7.29 -3.66 -2.40
N ALA A 63 6.61 -3.63 -3.55
CA ALA A 63 6.96 -4.45 -4.70
C ALA A 63 8.37 -4.14 -5.22
N GLU A 64 8.77 -2.87 -5.18
CA GLU A 64 10.10 -2.38 -5.54
C GLU A 64 11.17 -3.00 -4.65
N ASN A 65 10.91 -3.06 -3.33
CA ASN A 65 11.82 -3.69 -2.37
C ASN A 65 11.88 -5.20 -2.57
N PHE A 66 10.74 -5.84 -2.87
CA PHE A 66 10.70 -7.28 -3.15
C PHE A 66 11.53 -7.64 -4.38
N VAL A 67 11.46 -6.83 -5.45
CA VAL A 67 12.31 -6.99 -6.65
C VAL A 67 13.78 -6.72 -6.32
N ALA A 68 14.08 -5.67 -5.54
CA ALA A 68 15.45 -5.30 -5.19
C ALA A 68 16.16 -6.37 -4.33
N ILE A 69 15.42 -7.08 -3.48
CA ILE A 69 15.95 -8.19 -2.67
C ILE A 69 16.41 -9.34 -3.58
N GLY A 70 15.60 -9.71 -4.58
CA GLY A 70 15.92 -10.74 -5.55
C GLY A 70 16.37 -12.05 -4.91
N ASP A 71 17.52 -12.58 -5.34
CA ASP A 71 18.06 -13.87 -4.91
C ASP A 71 18.44 -13.91 -3.42
N ARG A 72 18.57 -12.74 -2.77
CA ARG A 72 18.90 -12.64 -1.33
C ARG A 72 17.71 -12.98 -0.43
N LYS A 73 16.51 -13.17 -1.00
CA LYS A 73 15.27 -13.46 -0.27
C LYS A 73 15.45 -14.59 0.75
N THR A 74 15.91 -15.76 0.31
CA THR A 74 16.07 -16.94 1.17
C THR A 74 17.07 -16.71 2.30
N ALA A 75 18.15 -15.97 2.02
CA ALA A 75 19.14 -15.64 3.03
C ALA A 75 18.57 -14.70 4.10
N LEU A 76 17.80 -13.67 3.68
CA LEU A 76 17.14 -12.74 4.59
C LEU A 76 16.06 -13.43 5.44
N GLU A 77 15.24 -14.29 4.83
CA GLU A 77 14.26 -15.11 5.56
C GLU A 77 14.96 -15.97 6.62
N GLY A 78 16.08 -16.62 6.30
CA GLY A 78 16.87 -17.41 7.25
C GLY A 78 17.42 -16.59 8.42
N VAL A 79 17.93 -15.38 8.16
CA VAL A 79 18.40 -14.46 9.22
C VAL A 79 17.24 -14.06 10.14
N ILE A 80 16.07 -13.75 9.57
CA ILE A 80 14.89 -13.35 10.35
C ILE A 80 14.36 -14.53 11.17
N VAL A 81 14.23 -15.73 10.59
CA VAL A 81 13.80 -16.95 11.30
C VAL A 81 14.69 -17.21 12.50
N LYS A 82 16.01 -17.18 12.31
CA LYS A 82 16.96 -17.39 13.42
C LYS A 82 16.74 -16.39 14.56
N ARG A 83 16.50 -15.11 14.24
CA ARG A 83 16.24 -14.09 15.28
C ARG A 83 14.87 -14.24 15.93
N LEU A 84 13.89 -14.69 15.18
CA LEU A 84 12.57 -15.00 15.72
C LEU A 84 12.66 -16.15 16.73
N GLU A 85 13.36 -17.24 16.40
CA GLU A 85 13.59 -18.36 17.32
C GLU A 85 14.30 -17.93 18.60
N GLU A 86 15.34 -17.09 18.49
CA GLU A 86 16.03 -16.55 19.66
C GLU A 86 15.11 -15.67 20.52
N ALA A 87 14.34 -14.77 19.91
CA ALA A 87 13.40 -13.88 20.63
C ALA A 87 12.22 -14.63 21.25
N ALA A 88 11.74 -15.68 20.58
CA ALA A 88 10.59 -16.45 21.00
C ALA A 88 10.92 -17.65 21.91
N SER A 89 12.21 -17.95 22.13
CA SER A 89 12.69 -19.06 22.94
C SER A 89 12.14 -19.11 24.37
N GLN A 90 11.75 -17.95 24.92
CA GLN A 90 11.15 -17.84 26.26
C GLN A 90 9.67 -18.23 26.31
N PHE A 91 8.98 -18.33 25.18
CA PHE A 91 7.52 -18.54 25.11
C PHE A 91 7.12 -19.97 24.78
N GLY A 92 8.05 -20.81 24.32
CA GLY A 92 7.78 -22.21 24.05
C GLY A 92 8.77 -22.83 23.06
N THR A 93 8.42 -24.02 22.61
CA THR A 93 9.17 -24.81 21.62
C THR A 93 8.43 -24.90 20.29
N ASP A 94 7.66 -23.86 19.97
CA ASP A 94 6.92 -23.73 18.73
C ASP A 94 7.87 -23.55 17.53
N TRP A 95 7.41 -23.93 16.34
CA TRP A 95 8.18 -23.81 15.12
C TRP A 95 7.79 -22.55 14.36
N TYR A 96 8.80 -21.86 13.86
CA TYR A 96 8.62 -20.58 13.19
C TYR A 96 9.19 -20.63 11.77
N SER A 97 8.48 -19.99 10.86
CA SER A 97 8.96 -19.73 9.51
C SER A 97 8.67 -18.28 9.13
N VAL A 98 9.39 -17.77 8.14
CA VAL A 98 9.22 -16.39 7.65
C VAL A 98 8.94 -16.45 6.15
N ALA A 99 7.96 -15.67 5.71
CA ALA A 99 7.62 -15.55 4.30
C ALA A 99 7.58 -14.07 3.89
N LEU A 100 8.57 -13.66 3.10
CA LEU A 100 8.55 -12.38 2.40
C LEU A 100 7.61 -12.48 1.20
N SER A 101 6.68 -11.54 1.10
CA SER A 101 5.77 -11.40 -0.03
C SER A 101 5.70 -9.94 -0.51
N PRO A 102 5.46 -9.71 -1.80
CA PRO A 102 5.14 -8.37 -2.27
C PRO A 102 3.79 -7.96 -1.70
N MET A 103 3.69 -6.72 -1.25
CA MET A 103 2.46 -6.11 -0.81
C MET A 103 1.56 -5.93 -2.03
N ILE A 104 0.43 -6.64 -2.03
CA ILE A 104 -0.56 -6.53 -3.09
C ILE A 104 -1.31 -5.22 -2.89
N VAL A 105 -0.94 -4.21 -3.67
CA VAL A 105 -1.71 -2.97 -3.79
C VAL A 105 -2.79 -3.21 -4.85
N SER A 106 -4.06 -3.08 -4.48
CA SER A 106 -5.17 -3.20 -5.44
C SER A 106 -5.07 -2.08 -6.49
N MET A 107 -4.66 -2.48 -7.70
CA MET A 107 -4.44 -1.70 -8.93
C MET A 107 -3.91 -0.26 -8.77
N PRO A 108 -2.67 -0.01 -9.23
CA PRO A 108 -2.33 1.32 -9.65
C PRO A 108 -3.13 1.71 -10.91
N GLY A 109 -3.63 2.95 -10.90
CA GLY A 109 -4.44 3.59 -11.94
C GLY A 109 -3.95 3.41 -13.38
N ARG A 110 -4.94 3.50 -14.26
CA ARG A 110 -4.89 3.48 -15.71
C ARG A 110 -3.79 4.44 -16.25
N PRO A 111 -3.06 4.09 -17.33
CA PRO A 111 -1.87 4.83 -17.77
C PRO A 111 -2.13 6.15 -18.51
N ASP A 112 -3.38 6.61 -18.62
CA ASP A 112 -3.78 7.69 -19.51
C ASP A 112 -3.69 9.11 -18.92
N LEU A 113 -3.13 9.29 -17.73
CA LEU A 113 -2.90 10.63 -17.15
C LEU A 113 -1.52 10.67 -16.48
N GLU A 114 -0.67 11.61 -16.91
CA GLU A 114 0.58 11.93 -16.23
C GLU A 114 0.30 12.30 -14.77
N GLY A 115 0.82 11.51 -13.84
CA GLY A 115 0.56 11.66 -12.41
C GLY A 115 0.19 10.31 -11.81
N GLY A 116 1.11 9.75 -11.02
CA GLY A 116 1.06 8.37 -10.55
C GLY A 116 -0.25 7.92 -9.89
N PRO A 117 -0.35 6.61 -9.63
CA PRO A 117 -1.62 5.95 -9.42
C PRO A 117 -2.23 6.21 -8.03
N VAL A 118 -3.14 7.17 -7.93
CA VAL A 118 -4.11 7.20 -6.83
C VAL A 118 -5.02 5.98 -6.98
N SER A 119 -5.19 5.15 -5.94
CA SER A 119 -6.06 3.97 -6.01
C SER A 119 -7.54 4.39 -6.12
N TYR A 120 -8.42 3.49 -6.57
CA TYR A 120 -9.87 3.77 -6.59
C TYR A 120 -10.43 4.08 -5.20
N SER A 121 -9.98 3.35 -4.17
CA SER A 121 -10.41 3.59 -2.79
C SER A 121 -9.98 4.95 -2.27
N VAL A 122 -8.75 5.39 -2.59
CA VAL A 122 -8.26 6.72 -2.21
C VAL A 122 -9.00 7.82 -2.96
N ARG A 123 -9.24 7.68 -4.28
CA ARG A 123 -10.09 8.62 -5.03
C ARG A 123 -11.48 8.74 -4.41
N ARG A 124 -12.08 7.60 -4.04
CA ARG A 124 -13.41 7.60 -3.43
C ARG A 124 -13.42 8.28 -2.07
N ALA A 125 -12.43 7.99 -1.23
CA ALA A 125 -12.26 8.63 0.07
C ALA A 125 -12.08 10.15 -0.06
N ILE A 126 -11.31 10.62 -1.05
CA ILE A 126 -11.14 12.05 -1.34
C ILE A 126 -12.47 12.69 -1.75
N ILE A 127 -13.21 12.06 -2.68
CA ILE A 127 -14.51 12.58 -3.13
C ILE A 127 -15.52 12.60 -1.97
N ASP A 128 -15.55 11.55 -1.15
CA ASP A 128 -16.45 11.44 -0.02
C ASP A 128 -16.13 12.51 1.04
N LEU A 129 -14.84 12.78 1.29
CA LEU A 129 -14.40 13.89 2.15
C LEU A 129 -14.85 15.25 1.60
N LEU A 130 -14.61 15.52 0.32
CA LEU A 130 -15.00 16.78 -0.31
C LEU A 130 -16.53 17.00 -0.24
N ARG A 131 -17.31 15.94 -0.36
CA ARG A 131 -18.78 15.98 -0.21
C ARG A 131 -19.21 16.20 1.23
N GLN A 132 -18.58 15.52 2.19
CA GLN A 132 -18.90 15.66 3.61
C GLN A 132 -18.64 17.08 4.11
N GLU A 133 -17.53 17.67 3.68
CA GLU A 133 -17.09 19.00 4.08
C GLU A 133 -17.69 20.12 3.21
N ASP A 134 -18.64 19.78 2.32
CA ASP A 134 -19.28 20.69 1.36
C ASP A 134 -18.28 21.56 0.58
N VAL A 135 -17.12 20.97 0.23
CA VAL A 135 -16.05 21.67 -0.46
C VAL A 135 -16.43 21.81 -1.94
N PRO A 136 -16.50 23.03 -2.48
CA PRO A 136 -16.81 23.25 -3.88
C PRO A 136 -15.62 22.85 -4.74
N TRP A 137 -15.60 21.61 -5.23
CA TRP A 137 -14.59 21.09 -6.14
C TRP A 137 -15.17 20.92 -7.55
N ARG A 138 -14.55 21.58 -8.54
CA ARG A 138 -14.99 21.60 -9.96
C ARG A 138 -14.06 20.81 -10.90
N GLY A 139 -13.08 20.10 -10.35
CA GLY A 139 -12.03 19.45 -11.14
C GLY A 139 -11.07 20.45 -11.80
N GLU A 140 -10.31 19.98 -12.79
CA GLU A 140 -9.35 20.76 -13.58
C GLU A 140 -9.92 21.20 -14.95
N LEU A 141 -11.09 20.67 -15.32
CA LEU A 141 -11.71 20.93 -16.61
C LEU A 141 -12.09 22.41 -16.70
N SER A 142 -11.57 23.13 -17.70
CA SER A 142 -12.01 24.49 -17.97
C SER A 142 -13.48 24.49 -18.43
N ASP A 143 -14.16 25.64 -18.34
CA ASP A 143 -15.54 25.77 -18.83
C ASP A 143 -15.64 25.36 -20.32
N VAL A 144 -14.58 25.59 -21.12
CA VAL A 144 -14.49 25.17 -22.53
C VAL A 144 -14.33 23.65 -22.65
N ASP A 145 -13.40 23.06 -21.89
CA ASP A 145 -13.12 21.62 -21.91
C ASP A 145 -14.31 20.79 -21.40
N PHE A 146 -15.12 21.34 -20.49
CA PHE A 146 -16.35 20.72 -20.02
C PHE A 146 -17.47 20.72 -21.07
N LEU A 147 -17.59 21.79 -21.84
CA LEU A 147 -18.69 21.98 -22.78
C LEU A 147 -18.42 21.39 -24.16
N ALA A 148 -17.15 21.32 -24.60
CA ALA A 148 -16.76 20.80 -25.91
C ALA A 148 -17.22 19.35 -26.22
N PRO A 149 -17.32 18.42 -25.25
CA PRO A 149 -17.87 17.09 -25.50
C PRO A 149 -19.39 17.06 -25.76
N VAL A 150 -20.12 18.10 -25.34
CA VAL A 150 -21.58 18.20 -25.47
C VAL A 150 -21.98 19.12 -26.64
N PHE A 151 -21.17 20.14 -26.91
CA PHE A 151 -21.42 21.18 -27.90
C PHE A 151 -20.19 21.40 -28.79
N ASP A 152 -20.42 21.57 -30.10
CA ASP A 152 -19.37 21.99 -31.03
C ASP A 152 -19.14 23.51 -30.93
N LEU A 153 -18.28 23.91 -29.98
CA LEU A 153 -18.06 25.30 -29.61
C LEU A 153 -17.33 26.14 -30.68
N ASP A 154 -16.68 25.49 -31.64
CA ASP A 154 -15.97 26.15 -32.74
C ASP A 154 -16.93 26.51 -33.89
N VAL A 155 -18.04 25.79 -34.01
CA VAL A 155 -19.07 26.06 -35.01
C VAL A 155 -20.19 26.94 -34.46
N MET A 156 -20.45 26.87 -33.15
CA MET A 156 -21.49 27.69 -32.51
C MET A 156 -21.09 29.18 -32.53
N PRO A 157 -21.95 30.08 -33.05
CA PRO A 157 -21.66 31.50 -33.05
C PRO A 157 -21.72 32.08 -31.64
N SER A 158 -20.86 33.05 -31.35
CA SER A 158 -20.96 33.86 -30.13
C SER A 158 -22.13 34.83 -30.23
N HIS A 159 -22.72 35.15 -29.07
CA HIS A 159 -23.71 36.24 -28.96
C HIS A 159 -23.04 37.61 -28.73
N ASP A 160 -21.74 37.63 -28.42
CA ASP A 160 -20.92 38.81 -28.37
C ASP A 160 -20.28 39.05 -29.75
N SER A 161 -20.67 40.15 -30.40
CA SER A 161 -20.16 40.55 -31.72
C SER A 161 -18.64 40.69 -31.82
N ARG A 162 -17.92 40.75 -30.69
CA ARG A 162 -16.45 40.81 -30.64
C ARG A 162 -15.78 39.46 -30.94
N PHE A 163 -16.49 38.35 -30.77
CA PHE A 163 -15.96 36.99 -30.94
C PHE A 163 -16.74 36.24 -32.02
N LYS A 164 -16.07 35.32 -32.71
CA LYS A 164 -16.70 34.57 -33.81
C LYS A 164 -17.40 33.32 -33.32
N THR A 165 -16.83 32.67 -32.32
CA THR A 165 -17.28 31.39 -31.82
C THR A 165 -17.61 31.45 -30.34
N ALA A 166 -18.54 30.60 -29.90
CA ALA A 166 -18.90 30.48 -28.50
C ALA A 166 -17.69 30.07 -27.64
N GLY A 167 -16.77 29.26 -28.18
CA GLY A 167 -15.53 28.90 -27.50
C GLY A 167 -14.63 30.10 -27.17
N GLN A 168 -14.45 31.01 -28.14
CA GLN A 168 -13.66 32.25 -27.94
C GLN A 168 -14.29 33.17 -26.89
N ASP A 169 -15.61 33.30 -26.93
CA ASP A 169 -16.40 34.12 -26.02
C ASP A 169 -16.29 33.61 -24.57
N ILE A 170 -16.51 32.30 -24.37
CA ILE A 170 -16.39 31.65 -23.05
C ILE A 170 -14.97 31.84 -22.50
N TRP A 171 -13.94 31.58 -23.30
CA TRP A 171 -12.56 31.73 -22.85
C TRP A 171 -12.26 33.17 -22.40
N GLN A 172 -12.73 34.18 -23.15
CA GLN A 172 -12.44 35.58 -22.85
C GLN A 172 -13.16 36.13 -21.61
N HIS A 173 -14.30 35.56 -21.21
CA HIS A 173 -15.05 36.04 -20.03
C HIS A 173 -14.88 35.18 -18.79
N ARG A 174 -14.33 33.96 -18.94
CA ARG A 174 -14.25 32.97 -17.87
C ARG A 174 -12.83 32.58 -17.48
N VAL A 175 -11.86 32.81 -18.38
CA VAL A 175 -10.48 32.35 -18.21
C VAL A 175 -9.46 33.48 -18.31
N ASN A 176 -9.59 34.37 -19.31
CA ASN A 176 -8.68 35.50 -19.57
C ASN A 176 -9.09 36.78 -18.83
#